data_AF-B5ATH4-F1
#
_entry.id   AF-B5ATH4-F1
#
_cell.length_a   1.000
_cell.length_b   1.000
_cell.length_c   1.000
_cell.angle_alpha   90.00
_cell.angle_beta   90.00
_cell.angle_gamma   90.00
#
_symmetry.space_group_name_H-M   'P 1'
#
loop_
_entity.id
_entity.type
_entity.pdbx_description
1 polymer ?
#
loop_
_entity_poly.entity_id
_entity_poly.type
_entity_poly.pdbx_seq_one_letter_code
_entity_poly.pdbx_strand_id
1 'polypeptide(L)' 'EQDDWKGTLTPRNTHLAPVQVDTWGGWLFVNMDPDCEPLADYLFPASKILEPFGLENMRYKWRKWLYFDC' A
#
# COMPACT_ATOMS: atom_id res chain seq x y z
N GLU A 1 -22.82 17.06 20.93
CA GLU A 1 -22.12 16.40 19.81
C GLU A 1 -20.59 16.47 19.86
N GLN A 2 -19.90 17.55 20.29
CA GLN A 2 -18.46 17.52 20.65
C GLN A 2 -18.23 17.65 22.16
N ASP A 3 -19.06 18.46 22.83
CA ASP A 3 -19.02 18.69 24.28
C ASP A 3 -19.23 17.41 25.10
N ASP A 4 -19.95 16.43 24.54
CA ASP A 4 -20.19 15.12 25.17
C ASP A 4 -18.89 14.36 25.43
N TRP A 5 -17.83 14.67 24.66
CA TRP A 5 -16.57 13.92 24.65
C TRP A 5 -15.56 14.54 25.61
N LYS A 6 -15.85 15.72 26.16
CA LYS A 6 -15.03 16.44 27.16
C LYS A 6 -13.53 16.52 26.81
N GLY A 7 -13.20 16.64 25.53
CA GLY A 7 -11.82 16.69 25.04
C GLY A 7 -11.07 15.35 25.02
N THR A 8 -11.74 14.23 25.27
CA THR A 8 -11.13 12.88 25.31
C THR A 8 -10.85 12.35 23.89
N LEU A 9 -11.70 12.69 22.92
CA LEU A 9 -11.48 12.40 21.52
C LEU A 9 -10.74 13.59 20.87
N THR A 10 -9.63 13.29 20.21
CA THR A 10 -8.74 14.24 19.55
C THR A 10 -8.46 13.76 18.13
N PRO A 11 -8.08 14.64 17.19
CA PRO A 11 -7.70 14.21 15.83
C PRO A 11 -6.63 13.10 15.82
N ARG A 12 -5.78 13.04 16.85
CA ARG A 12 -4.74 12.02 17.01
C ARG A 12 -5.27 10.62 17.37
N ASN A 13 -6.47 10.51 17.95
CA ASN A 13 -7.06 9.23 18.35
C ASN A 13 -8.37 8.90 17.61
N THR A 14 -8.83 9.78 16.74
CA THR A 14 -10.00 9.56 15.87
C THR A 14 -9.63 9.25 14.42
N HIS A 15 -8.36 9.40 14.02
CA HIS A 15 -7.88 9.01 12.70
C HIS A 15 -7.70 7.48 12.58
N LEU A 16 -7.75 6.98 11.34
CA LEU A 16 -7.28 5.62 11.03
C LEU A 16 -5.76 5.55 11.20
N ALA A 17 -5.25 4.37 11.55
CA ALA A 17 -3.82 4.12 11.57
C ALA A 17 -3.24 4.32 10.15
N PRO A 18 -2.16 5.11 9.99
CA PRO A 18 -1.53 5.29 8.69
C PRO A 18 -0.80 4.02 8.27
N VAL A 19 -0.65 3.85 6.96
CA VAL A 19 0.17 2.81 6.32
C VAL A 19 1.07 3.47 5.30
N GLN A 20 2.26 2.93 5.07
CA GLN A 20 3.15 3.42 4.03
C GLN A 20 2.63 2.94 2.68
N VAL A 21 2.55 3.84 1.71
CA VAL A 21 2.05 3.54 0.36
C VAL A 21 2.98 4.11 -0.68
N ASP A 22 3.29 3.31 -1.69
CA ASP A 22 4.05 3.74 -2.86
C ASP A 22 3.49 3.07 -4.13
N THR A 23 3.96 3.51 -5.30
CA THR A 23 3.49 3.07 -6.61
C THR A 23 4.64 2.63 -7.50
N TRP A 24 4.45 1.51 -8.20
CA TRP A 24 5.37 1.07 -9.24
C TRP A 24 4.65 0.20 -10.28
N GLY A 25 4.97 0.38 -11.57
CA GLY A 25 4.47 -0.48 -12.66
C GLY A 25 2.94 -0.54 -12.78
N GLY A 26 2.22 0.51 -12.38
CA GLY A 26 0.74 0.54 -12.37
C GLY A 26 0.07 -0.06 -11.13
N TRP A 27 0.84 -0.46 -10.12
CA TRP A 27 0.36 -1.05 -8.87
C TRP A 27 0.50 -0.10 -7.69
N LEU A 28 -0.38 -0.26 -6.69
CA LEU A 28 -0.25 0.31 -5.35
C LEU A 28 0.35 -0.74 -4.41
N PHE A 29 1.41 -0.37 -3.72
CA PHE A 29 2.04 -1.18 -2.68
C PHE A 29 1.71 -0.58 -1.32
N VAL A 30 1.27 -1.43 -0.39
CA VAL A 30 0.94 -1.04 0.98
C VAL A 30 1.89 -1.76 1.92
N ASN A 31 2.55 -1.02 2.80
CA ASN A 31 3.40 -1.56 3.84
C ASN A 31 2.89 -1.10 5.22
N MET A 32 2.79 -2.06 6.15
CA MET A 32 2.32 -1.84 7.51
C MET A 32 3.45 -1.46 8.47
N ASP A 33 4.71 -1.67 8.07
CA ASP A 33 5.89 -1.26 8.83
C ASP A 33 6.15 0.24 8.62
N PRO A 34 6.05 1.08 9.67
CA PRO A 34 6.31 2.51 9.55
C PRO A 34 7.78 2.83 9.22
N ASP A 35 8.70 1.90 9.52
CA ASP A 35 10.15 2.06 9.37
C ASP A 35 10.68 1.35 8.10
N CYS A 36 9.81 1.06 7.13
CA CYS A 36 10.20 0.37 5.90
C CYS A 36 11.12 1.20 5.00
N GLU A 37 11.97 0.51 4.23
CA GLU A 37 12.76 1.14 3.18
C GLU A 37 11.88 1.62 2.00
N PRO A 38 12.37 2.53 1.15
CA PRO A 38 11.67 2.96 -0.06
C PRO A 38 11.36 1.78 -1.00
N LEU A 39 10.19 1.80 -1.64
CA LEU A 39 9.78 0.72 -2.55
C LEU A 39 10.78 0.51 -3.70
N ALA A 40 11.38 1.60 -4.20
CA ALA A 40 12.37 1.54 -5.27
C ALA A 40 13.61 0.71 -4.90
N ASP A 41 14.06 0.83 -3.64
CA ASP A 41 15.23 0.10 -3.13
C ASP A 41 14.89 -1.38 -2.95
N TYR A 42 13.72 -1.67 -2.35
CA TYR A 42 13.21 -3.04 -2.21
C TYR A 42 13.03 -3.77 -3.55
N LEU A 43 12.56 -3.06 -4.59
CA LEU A 43 12.35 -3.65 -5.92
C LEU A 43 13.63 -3.74 -6.76
N PHE A 44 14.74 -3.14 -6.34
CA PHE A 44 15.98 -3.17 -7.11
C PHE A 44 16.66 -4.56 -7.00
N PRO A 45 17.13 -5.16 -8.11
CA PRO A 45 17.16 -4.68 -9.49
C PRO A 45 15.98 -5.14 -10.36
N ALA A 46 15.02 -5.88 -9.79
CA ALA A 46 13.88 -6.44 -10.52
C ALA A 46 13.08 -5.38 -11.27
N SER A 47 12.91 -4.18 -10.69
CA SER A 47 12.23 -3.06 -11.34
C SER A 47 12.81 -2.72 -12.72
N LYS A 48 14.14 -2.72 -12.85
CA LYS A 48 14.84 -2.46 -14.11
C LYS A 48 14.70 -3.60 -15.11
N ILE A 49 14.70 -4.84 -14.63
CA ILE A 49 14.52 -6.03 -15.48
C ILE A 49 13.11 -6.04 -16.09
N LEU A 50 12.12 -5.53 -15.34
CA LEU A 50 10.72 -5.55 -15.72
C LEU A 50 10.26 -4.30 -16.51
N GLU A 51 11.07 -3.25 -16.56
CA GLU A 51 10.77 -2.00 -17.29
C GLU A 51 10.35 -2.22 -18.76
N PRO A 52 11.01 -3.08 -19.57
CA PRO A 52 10.62 -3.28 -20.96
C PRO A 52 9.22 -3.87 -21.18
N PHE A 53 8.60 -4.43 -20.14
CA PHE A 53 7.24 -5.00 -20.23
C PHE A 53 6.15 -3.94 -20.12
N GLY A 54 6.47 -2.70 -19.72
CA GLY A 54 5.51 -1.58 -19.64
C GLY A 54 4.28 -1.92 -18.80
N LEU A 55 4.49 -2.47 -17.59
CA LEU A 55 3.44 -3.01 -16.73
C LEU A 55 2.32 -1.99 -16.44
N GLU A 56 2.66 -0.71 -16.35
CA GLU A 56 1.72 0.40 -16.14
C GLU A 56 0.68 0.56 -17.26
N ASN A 57 0.97 0.02 -18.45
CA ASN A 57 0.04 0.04 -19.59
C ASN A 57 -0.94 -1.15 -19.57
N MET A 58 -0.75 -2.13 -18.68
CA MET A 58 -1.60 -3.32 -18.60
C MET A 58 -2.96 -3.03 -17.95
N ARG A 59 -3.95 -3.88 -18.23
CA ARG A 59 -5.29 -3.85 -17.63
C ARG A 59 -5.72 -5.23 -17.18
N TYR A 60 -6.49 -5.31 -16.11
CA TYR A 60 -7.02 -6.58 -15.63
C TYR A 60 -7.95 -7.18 -16.68
N LYS A 61 -7.74 -8.45 -17.04
CA LYS A 61 -8.65 -9.21 -17.92
C LYS A 61 -9.62 -10.09 -17.13
N TRP A 62 -9.17 -10.59 -15.99
CA TRP A 62 -9.87 -11.57 -15.14
C TRP A 62 -9.33 -11.42 -13.72
N ARG A 63 -10.11 -11.83 -12.70
CA ARG A 63 -9.61 -12.09 -11.33
C ARG A 63 -10.14 -13.43 -10.83
N LYS A 64 -9.28 -14.22 -10.16
CA LYS A 64 -9.66 -15.46 -9.46
C LYS A 64 -9.03 -15.47 -8.08
N TRP A 65 -9.75 -16.03 -7.12
CA TRP A 65 -9.31 -16.22 -5.75
C TRP A 65 -9.20 -17.72 -5.46
N LEU A 66 -8.20 -18.10 -4.68
CA LEU A 66 -7.90 -19.49 -4.33
C LEU A 66 -7.54 -19.54 -2.84
N TYR A 67 -7.94 -20.62 -2.17
CA TYR A 67 -7.54 -20.95 -0.81
C TYR A 67 -6.58 -22.14 -0.89
N PHE A 68 -5.44 -22.03 -0.21
CA PHE A 68 -4.46 -23.11 -0.10
C PHE A 68 -4.50 -23.64 1.33
N ASP A 69 -4.65 -24.95 1.48
CA ASP A 69 -4.48 -25.63 2.77
C ASP A 69 -2.98 -25.83 3.00
N CYS A 70 -2.34 -24.84 3.64
CA CYS A 70 -0.93 -24.87 4.03
C CYS A 70 -0.73 -25.16 5.52
#